data_AF-A0A6I8LG36-F1
#
_entry.id   AF-A0A6I8LG36-F1
#
_cell.length_a   1.000
_cell.length_b   1.000
_cell.length_c   1.000
_cell.angle_alpha   90.00
_cell.angle_beta   90.00
_cell.angle_gamma   90.00
#
_symmetry.space_group_name_H-M   'P 1'
#
loop_
_entity.id
_entity.type
_entity.pdbx_description
1 polymer ?
#
loop_
_entity_poly.entity_id
_entity_poly.type
_entity_poly.pdbx_seq_one_letter_code
_entity_poly.pdbx_strand_id
1 'polypeptide(L)'
;MGVHRIWHHGLVPTEGKRPLDALRSRLITRQRQHDDYTVADLGSSDDGGSRRCDLKFGWTGGEGRYSVQVLLSLCYHAGEDRVAWLLAAACTRPWRSCHEAPAHRIGLEELGASGSDEIPIEAPVLAMRGWSRKECDRVAELLGEALVADWRTSAVLVLTEPPTVPVDGWPGLVNVFDVDDRFRRTLNQHVPLGYEVPLGARLYAPLCDQLPDFVETASPVSGEALQGAITRLLQTRGRTPLPAEWAEVPSVKAWYAADPFDAPEREPDAELTEKLDRAERELAEARGVITILRKKSKADAEDRDRHAGEAKVLRRRLEDLSAIDVACLRTQLAQLQGEVDDYARAFEETETERDELRRVNGLLAGTLARYHGADDEVAAAERPPEEFPSFADLIGAATATLKHLAITADPAPAAILDHHPKAGAWRRKAWDALRTLDAYACARTTLLDAGQDPGPELSDVLAFARTGQPGSLISANIIALAESETVTTNERLRQARTFRVDPRTNPAGRDYFGAHIALERFKSPAPRLHFLDDTDRTGTVYVGYLGAHLPTSKTN
;
A
#
# COMPACT_ATOMS: atom_id res chain seq x y z
N MET A 1 55.10 -12.09 -1.77
CA MET A 1 54.83 -11.05 -0.76
C MET A 1 55.72 -11.36 0.42
N GLY A 2 56.53 -10.41 0.91
CA GLY A 2 57.44 -10.70 2.01
C GLY A 2 56.69 -10.84 3.33
N VAL A 3 57.09 -11.80 4.16
CA VAL A 3 56.62 -11.91 5.56
C VAL A 3 57.38 -10.88 6.40
N HIS A 4 56.64 -9.99 7.08
CA HIS A 4 57.23 -8.96 7.93
C HIS A 4 57.10 -9.35 9.40
N ARG A 5 58.23 -9.64 10.06
CA ARG A 5 58.27 -10.13 11.44
C ARG A 5 58.63 -9.03 12.45
N ILE A 6 58.14 -9.13 13.67
CA ILE A 6 58.56 -8.35 14.86
C ILE A 6 58.49 -9.26 16.10
N TRP A 7 59.20 -8.92 17.18
CA TRP A 7 59.12 -9.67 18.43
C TRP A 7 59.21 -8.79 19.69
N HIS A 8 58.71 -9.32 20.79
CA HIS A 8 58.68 -8.76 22.14
C HIS A 8 58.92 -9.89 23.16
N HIS A 9 59.59 -9.61 24.27
CA HIS A 9 59.66 -10.54 25.41
C HIS A 9 59.62 -9.79 26.73
N GLY A 10 59.40 -10.52 27.81
CA GLY A 10 59.40 -9.96 29.15
C GLY A 10 58.93 -10.97 30.19
N LEU A 11 58.35 -10.47 31.27
CA LEU A 11 57.91 -11.28 32.42
C LEU A 11 56.42 -11.05 32.71
N VAL A 12 55.73 -12.05 33.26
CA VAL A 12 54.37 -11.93 33.81
C VAL A 12 54.37 -12.43 35.25
N PRO A 13 53.79 -11.72 36.23
CA PRO A 13 53.71 -12.19 37.61
C PRO A 13 52.94 -13.51 37.71
N THR A 14 53.39 -14.39 38.61
CA THR A 14 52.73 -15.68 38.86
C THR A 14 51.59 -15.51 39.86
N GLU A 15 50.44 -16.14 39.58
CA GLU A 15 49.35 -16.26 40.54
C GLU A 15 48.99 -17.75 40.74
N GLY A 16 49.01 -18.20 42.01
CA GLY A 16 48.54 -19.53 42.39
C GLY A 16 49.53 -20.68 42.13
N LYS A 17 49.06 -21.92 42.32
CA LYS A 17 49.91 -23.15 42.34
C LYS A 17 50.37 -23.64 40.95
N ARG A 18 49.76 -23.16 39.87
CA ARG A 18 50.05 -23.55 38.48
C ARG A 18 49.98 -22.32 37.56
N PRO A 19 50.96 -21.42 37.64
CA PRO A 19 50.89 -20.12 36.98
C PRO A 19 50.83 -20.22 35.46
N LEU A 20 51.60 -21.14 34.86
CA LEU A 20 51.62 -21.34 33.40
C LEU A 20 50.25 -21.81 32.85
N ASP A 21 49.62 -22.79 33.51
CA ASP A 21 48.29 -23.29 33.10
C ASP A 21 47.21 -22.23 33.27
N ALA A 22 47.32 -21.41 34.32
CA ALA A 22 46.40 -20.30 34.59
C ALA A 22 46.50 -19.21 33.52
N LEU A 23 47.71 -18.79 33.14
CA LEU A 23 47.95 -17.82 32.07
C LEU A 23 47.44 -18.34 30.72
N ARG A 24 47.79 -19.58 30.36
CA ARG A 24 47.29 -20.27 29.17
C ARG A 24 45.76 -20.28 29.11
N SER A 25 45.10 -20.67 30.20
CA SER A 25 43.64 -20.74 30.26
C SER A 25 42.99 -19.37 30.12
N ARG A 26 43.57 -18.31 30.72
CA ARG A 26 43.06 -16.93 30.60
C ARG A 26 43.15 -16.43 29.15
N LEU A 27 44.28 -16.65 28.48
CA LEU A 27 44.46 -16.25 27.08
C LEU A 27 43.50 -16.99 26.13
N ILE A 28 43.29 -18.29 26.32
CA ILE A 28 42.32 -19.07 25.52
C ILE A 28 40.88 -18.63 25.81
N THR A 29 40.55 -18.34 27.06
CA THR A 29 39.20 -17.92 27.45
C THR A 29 38.87 -16.51 26.93
N ARG A 30 39.85 -15.61 26.89
CA ARG A 30 39.68 -14.26 26.32
C ARG A 30 39.22 -14.30 24.87
N GLN A 31 39.72 -15.23 24.06
CA GLN A 31 39.28 -15.40 22.67
C GLN A 31 37.77 -15.70 22.56
N ARG A 32 37.16 -16.36 23.55
CA ARG A 32 35.70 -16.57 23.57
C ARG A 32 34.91 -15.30 23.85
N GLN A 33 35.54 -14.31 24.47
CA GLN A 33 34.95 -13.01 24.80
C GLN A 33 35.19 -11.98 23.68
N HIS A 34 36.26 -12.15 22.92
CA HIS A 34 36.68 -11.29 21.81
C HIS A 34 36.87 -12.14 20.54
N ASP A 35 35.87 -12.15 19.66
CA ASP A 35 35.82 -12.94 18.42
C ASP A 35 36.62 -12.29 17.26
N ASP A 36 37.68 -11.55 17.59
CA ASP A 36 38.48 -10.75 16.65
C ASP A 36 39.85 -11.40 16.31
N TYR A 37 40.18 -12.52 16.96
CA TYR A 37 41.31 -13.38 16.62
C TYR A 37 41.03 -14.87 16.90
N THR A 38 41.81 -15.74 16.26
CA THR A 38 41.84 -17.19 16.52
C THR A 38 42.99 -17.52 17.45
N VAL A 39 42.81 -18.52 18.32
CA VAL A 39 43.87 -19.08 19.17
C VAL A 39 43.93 -20.59 18.99
N ALA A 40 45.13 -21.11 18.77
CA ALA A 40 45.42 -22.53 18.67
C ALA A 40 46.54 -22.87 19.65
N ASP A 41 46.29 -23.91 20.44
CA ASP A 41 47.20 -24.37 21.47
C ASP A 41 48.16 -25.40 20.88
N LEU A 42 49.45 -25.07 20.85
CA LEU A 42 50.47 -25.94 20.24
C LEU A 42 51.06 -26.95 21.23
N GLY A 43 50.59 -26.93 22.48
CA GLY A 43 50.99 -27.86 23.52
C GLY A 43 51.99 -27.26 24.52
N SER A 44 52.43 -28.13 25.42
CA SER A 44 53.36 -27.77 26.49
C SER A 44 54.50 -28.79 26.53
N SER A 45 55.70 -28.31 26.86
CA SER A 45 56.87 -29.15 27.10
C SER A 45 57.39 -28.94 28.51
N ASP A 46 57.98 -29.99 29.09
CA ASP A 46 58.62 -29.98 30.40
C ASP A 46 60.00 -30.64 30.21
N ASP A 47 61.07 -29.90 30.47
CA ASP A 47 62.45 -30.39 30.34
C ASP A 47 63.10 -30.74 31.68
N GLY A 48 62.29 -30.88 32.75
CA GLY A 48 62.75 -31.30 34.07
C GLY A 48 63.31 -30.17 34.93
N GLY A 49 63.28 -28.92 34.44
CA GLY A 49 63.63 -27.70 35.18
C GLY A 49 62.79 -26.48 34.80
N SER A 50 62.27 -26.45 33.56
CA SER A 50 61.38 -25.41 33.06
C SER A 50 60.14 -26.02 32.39
N ARG A 51 59.01 -25.32 32.49
CA ARG A 51 57.78 -25.66 31.78
C ARG A 51 57.48 -24.60 30.74
N ARG A 52 57.22 -25.04 29.51
CA ARG A 52 56.90 -24.18 28.39
C ARG A 52 55.53 -24.46 27.82
N CYS A 53 54.87 -23.40 27.34
CA CYS A 53 53.61 -23.49 26.61
C CYS A 53 53.63 -22.54 25.42
N ASP A 54 53.25 -23.07 24.25
CA ASP A 54 53.24 -22.30 23.00
C ASP A 54 51.81 -22.14 22.48
N LEU A 55 51.43 -20.90 22.20
CA LEU A 55 50.12 -20.52 21.69
C LEU A 55 50.29 -19.80 20.35
N LYS A 56 49.50 -20.21 19.36
CA LYS A 56 49.44 -19.56 18.05
C LYS A 56 48.17 -18.73 17.95
N PHE A 57 48.31 -17.46 17.59
CA PHE A 57 47.19 -16.56 17.34
C PHE A 57 47.16 -16.12 15.88
N GLY A 58 45.97 -15.86 15.35
CA GLY A 58 45.84 -15.36 13.98
C GLY A 58 44.61 -14.50 13.77
N TRP A 59 44.74 -13.40 13.05
CA TRP A 59 43.63 -12.52 12.69
C TRP A 59 43.84 -11.83 11.35
N THR A 60 42.76 -11.28 10.81
CA THR A 60 42.77 -10.40 9.62
C THR A 60 42.38 -8.99 10.03
N GLY A 61 42.98 -7.99 9.38
CA GLY A 61 42.74 -6.59 9.69
C GLY A 61 42.51 -5.73 8.45
N GLY A 62 41.83 -4.60 8.64
CA GLY A 62 41.51 -3.65 7.58
C GLY A 62 40.68 -4.25 6.45
N GLU A 63 39.54 -4.89 6.78
CA GLU A 63 38.65 -5.57 5.81
C GLU A 63 39.34 -6.68 4.99
N GLY A 64 40.26 -7.42 5.62
CA GLY A 64 41.00 -8.50 4.95
C GLY A 64 42.20 -8.03 4.12
N ARG A 65 42.62 -6.77 4.24
CA ARG A 65 43.79 -6.24 3.51
C ARG A 65 45.12 -6.81 4.02
N TYR A 66 45.21 -7.20 5.28
CA TYR A 66 46.38 -7.83 5.86
C TYR A 66 45.99 -8.95 6.84
N SER A 67 46.92 -9.89 7.03
CA SER A 67 46.78 -11.01 7.96
C SER A 67 47.97 -11.03 8.90
N VAL A 68 47.72 -11.33 10.16
CA VAL A 68 48.74 -11.43 11.21
C VAL A 68 48.69 -12.83 11.80
N GLN A 69 49.87 -13.42 11.99
CA GLN A 69 50.09 -14.66 12.72
C GLN A 69 51.06 -14.38 13.87
N VAL A 70 50.77 -14.89 15.06
CA VAL A 70 51.58 -14.66 16.25
C VAL A 70 51.87 -15.99 16.93
N LEU A 71 53.10 -16.16 17.38
CA LEU A 71 53.51 -17.20 18.31
C LEU A 71 53.81 -16.55 19.66
N LEU A 72 53.11 -16.96 20.70
CA LEU A 72 53.44 -16.63 22.09
C LEU A 72 54.03 -17.88 22.75
N SER A 73 55.27 -17.79 23.21
CA SER A 73 55.93 -18.82 24.00
C SER A 73 56.05 -18.35 25.44
N LEU A 74 55.52 -19.14 26.37
CA LEU A 74 55.54 -18.87 27.82
C LEU A 74 56.46 -19.89 28.48
N CYS A 75 57.37 -19.46 29.35
CA CYS A 75 58.36 -20.29 30.02
C CYS A 75 58.37 -19.99 31.52
N TYR A 76 58.19 -21.01 32.34
CA TYR A 76 58.20 -20.92 33.81
C TYR A 76 59.27 -21.84 34.38
N HIS A 77 60.18 -21.31 35.20
CA HIS A 77 61.16 -22.11 35.93
C HIS A 77 60.65 -22.41 37.34
N ALA A 78 60.90 -23.62 37.83
CA ALA A 78 60.40 -24.04 39.13
C ALA A 78 61.01 -23.18 40.27
N GLY A 79 60.16 -22.45 40.99
CA GLY A 79 60.56 -21.63 42.14
C GLY A 79 60.68 -20.14 41.86
N GLU A 80 60.52 -19.72 40.60
CA GLU A 80 60.41 -18.30 40.25
C GLU A 80 58.99 -17.78 40.54
N ASP A 81 58.89 -16.48 40.82
CA ASP A 81 57.62 -15.77 41.04
C ASP A 81 57.08 -15.14 39.75
N ARG A 82 57.73 -15.38 38.60
CA ARG A 82 57.38 -14.82 37.30
C ARG A 82 57.44 -15.88 36.18
N VAL A 83 56.70 -15.65 35.11
CA VAL A 83 56.71 -16.42 33.86
C VAL A 83 57.35 -15.56 32.78
N ALA A 84 58.44 -16.04 32.17
CA ALA A 84 59.03 -15.38 31.01
C ALA A 84 58.18 -15.63 29.76
N TRP A 85 58.03 -14.63 28.91
CA TRP A 85 57.25 -14.74 27.68
C TRP A 85 58.00 -14.15 26.50
N LEU A 86 57.80 -14.75 25.32
CA LEU A 86 58.20 -14.22 24.02
C LEU A 86 56.99 -14.21 23.09
N LEU A 87 56.69 -13.06 22.52
CA LEU A 87 55.74 -12.87 21.45
C LEU A 87 56.49 -12.58 20.16
N ALA A 88 56.40 -13.49 19.18
CA ALA A 88 56.85 -13.28 17.82
C ALA A 88 55.65 -13.13 16.89
N ALA A 89 55.59 -12.06 16.09
CA ALA A 89 54.48 -11.77 15.19
C ALA A 89 54.95 -11.62 13.75
N ALA A 90 54.14 -12.08 12.80
CA ALA A 90 54.37 -12.04 11.37
C ALA A 90 53.14 -11.44 10.68
N CYS A 91 53.37 -10.54 9.72
CA CYS A 91 52.30 -9.88 8.96
C CYS A 91 52.56 -10.00 7.45
N THR A 92 51.48 -10.15 6.66
CA THR A 92 51.54 -10.13 5.19
C THR A 92 51.85 -8.76 4.59
N ARG A 93 51.90 -7.71 5.44
CA ARG A 93 52.26 -6.33 5.08
C ARG A 93 53.28 -5.75 6.07
N PRO A 94 54.05 -4.71 5.67
CA PRO A 94 54.93 -4.00 6.59
C PRO A 94 54.17 -3.45 7.79
N TRP A 95 54.75 -3.56 8.99
CA TRP A 95 54.20 -2.97 10.21
C TRP A 95 54.16 -1.44 10.08
N ARG A 96 53.04 -0.86 10.52
CA ARG A 96 52.77 0.58 10.51
C ARG A 96 52.22 0.99 11.87
N SER A 97 52.36 2.26 12.17
CA SER A 97 51.85 2.90 13.39
C SER A 97 50.32 2.79 13.58
N CYS A 98 49.57 2.53 12.51
CA CYS A 98 48.13 2.28 12.59
C CYS A 98 47.74 0.83 12.93
N HIS A 99 48.71 -0.09 13.03
CA HIS A 99 48.43 -1.46 13.46
C HIS A 99 48.37 -1.51 14.98
N GLU A 100 47.35 -2.18 15.50
CA GLU A 100 47.27 -2.51 16.92
C GLU A 100 48.39 -3.47 17.31
N ALA A 101 49.00 -3.25 18.47
CA ALA A 101 50.11 -4.06 18.96
C ALA A 101 49.63 -5.50 19.25
N PRO A 102 50.33 -6.54 18.75
CA PRO A 102 49.96 -7.93 19.02
C PRO A 102 49.78 -8.28 20.49
N ALA A 103 50.64 -7.76 21.38
CA ALA A 103 50.57 -8.00 22.82
C ALA A 103 49.29 -7.42 23.45
N HIS A 104 48.88 -6.22 23.01
CA HIS A 104 47.66 -5.56 23.44
C HIS A 104 46.43 -6.33 22.97
N ARG A 105 46.39 -6.67 21.67
CA ARG A 105 45.24 -7.36 21.06
C ARG A 105 44.95 -8.72 21.71
N ILE A 106 45.98 -9.52 21.99
CA ILE A 106 45.79 -10.81 22.68
C ILE A 106 45.58 -10.66 24.20
N GLY A 107 45.61 -9.44 24.73
CA GLY A 107 45.34 -9.14 26.14
C GLY A 107 46.47 -9.52 27.09
N LEU A 108 47.71 -9.55 26.62
CA LEU A 108 48.87 -9.91 27.45
C LEU A 108 49.13 -8.87 28.55
N GLU A 109 48.83 -7.60 28.26
CA GLU A 109 48.98 -6.46 29.20
C GLU A 109 48.04 -6.57 30.41
N GLU A 110 46.79 -7.00 30.19
CA GLU A 110 45.80 -7.20 31.26
C GLU A 110 46.17 -8.33 32.24
N LEU A 111 47.17 -9.14 31.90
CA LEU A 111 47.73 -10.18 32.75
C LEU A 111 48.90 -9.67 33.61
N GLY A 112 49.21 -8.37 33.56
CA GLY A 112 50.32 -7.78 34.28
C GLY A 112 51.68 -8.03 33.61
N ALA A 113 51.69 -8.31 32.31
CA ALA A 113 52.94 -8.48 31.59
C ALA A 113 53.80 -7.20 31.63
N SER A 114 55.07 -7.38 31.92
CA SER A 114 56.12 -6.37 31.91
C SER A 114 57.15 -6.71 30.83
N GLY A 115 57.94 -5.72 30.41
CA GLY A 115 59.25 -6.00 29.79
C GLY A 115 60.17 -6.74 30.77
N SER A 116 61.37 -7.13 30.34
CA SER A 116 62.26 -7.94 31.20
C SER A 116 62.80 -7.25 32.45
N ASP A 117 62.51 -5.97 32.69
CA ASP A 117 62.94 -5.23 33.90
C ASP A 117 61.81 -4.84 34.85
N GLU A 118 60.88 -5.77 35.06
CA GLU A 118 59.88 -5.71 36.14
C GLU A 118 58.94 -4.49 36.13
N ILE A 119 58.86 -3.75 35.03
CA ILE A 119 57.97 -2.59 34.90
C ILE A 119 56.74 -2.96 34.08
N PRO A 120 55.53 -2.88 34.66
CA PRO A 120 54.29 -3.09 33.92
C PRO A 120 54.24 -2.20 32.68
N ILE A 121 53.74 -2.73 31.55
CA ILE A 121 53.69 -2.02 30.27
C ILE A 121 52.91 -0.69 30.34
N GLU A 122 52.06 -0.51 31.36
CA GLU A 122 51.28 0.70 31.60
C GLU A 122 52.00 1.77 32.46
N ALA A 123 53.11 1.45 33.13
CA ALA A 123 53.81 2.40 34.00
C ALA A 123 54.86 3.20 33.22
N PRO A 124 54.77 4.54 33.15
CA PRO A 124 55.79 5.34 32.52
C PRO A 124 57.08 5.35 33.35
N VAL A 125 58.16 4.78 32.80
CA VAL A 125 59.45 4.76 33.48
C VAL A 125 60.43 5.72 32.85
N LEU A 126 60.95 6.62 33.68
CA LEU A 126 62.04 7.52 33.36
C LEU A 126 63.28 7.07 34.14
N ALA A 127 64.33 6.65 33.44
CA ALA A 127 65.64 6.39 34.04
C ALA A 127 66.67 7.34 33.42
N MET A 128 67.20 8.29 34.21
CA MET A 128 68.17 9.30 33.75
C MET A 128 69.45 9.22 34.60
N ARG A 129 70.63 9.26 33.96
CA ARG A 129 71.92 9.16 34.65
C ARG A 129 72.21 10.43 35.45
N GLY A 130 72.69 10.27 36.69
CA GLY A 130 73.08 11.39 37.57
C GLY A 130 71.92 11.97 38.38
N TRP A 131 70.72 11.44 38.21
CA TRP A 131 69.53 11.80 38.95
C TRP A 131 69.30 10.80 40.08
N SER A 132 68.92 11.31 41.25
CA SER A 132 68.46 10.48 42.35
C SER A 132 67.09 9.87 42.02
N ARG A 133 66.79 8.72 42.60
CA ARG A 133 65.49 8.04 42.41
C ARG A 133 64.30 8.96 42.69
N LYS A 134 64.43 9.84 43.69
CA LYS A 134 63.42 10.84 44.05
C LYS A 134 63.20 11.90 42.96
N GLU A 135 64.22 12.24 42.18
CA GLU A 135 64.11 13.18 41.04
C GLU A 135 63.48 12.50 39.83
N CYS A 136 63.80 11.23 39.58
CA CYS A 136 63.13 10.41 38.55
C CYS A 136 61.64 10.20 38.87
N ASP A 137 61.32 9.82 40.11
CA ASP A 137 59.95 9.60 40.59
C ASP A 137 59.12 10.89 40.46
N ARG A 138 59.72 12.04 40.77
CA ARG A 138 59.07 13.36 40.67
C ARG A 138 58.72 13.75 39.23
N VAL A 139 59.59 13.44 38.26
CA VAL A 139 59.29 13.70 36.84
C VAL A 139 58.27 12.69 36.30
N ALA A 140 58.31 11.44 36.76
CA ALA A 140 57.31 10.44 36.43
C ALA A 140 55.90 10.82 36.96
N GLU A 141 55.81 11.34 38.19
CA GLU A 141 54.55 11.88 38.76
C GLU A 141 54.00 13.05 37.93
N LEU A 142 54.84 14.01 37.55
CA LEU A 142 54.43 15.16 36.72
C LEU A 142 53.90 14.72 35.34
N LEU A 143 54.53 13.71 34.72
CA LEU A 143 54.06 13.13 33.46
C LEU A 143 52.74 12.35 33.65
N GLY A 144 52.57 11.67 34.79
CA GLY A 144 51.34 11.00 35.17
C GLY A 144 50.16 11.97 35.34
N GLU A 145 50.37 13.13 35.99
CA GLU A 145 49.34 14.17 36.13
C GLU A 145 48.92 14.77 34.78
N ALA A 146 49.88 14.95 33.85
CA ALA A 146 49.61 15.47 32.52
C ALA A 146 48.75 14.51 31.66
N LEU A 147 48.90 13.19 31.84
CA LEU A 147 48.16 12.18 31.10
C LEU A 147 46.64 12.17 31.41
N VAL A 148 46.23 12.70 32.56
CA VAL A 148 44.84 12.69 33.05
C VAL A 148 44.11 14.02 32.75
N ALA A 149 44.78 15.01 32.14
CA ALA A 149 44.20 16.32 31.87
C ALA A 149 43.55 16.44 30.47
N ASP A 150 42.37 17.08 30.40
CA ASP A 150 41.45 17.10 29.23
C ASP A 150 41.85 17.99 28.03
N TRP A 151 43.12 18.36 27.86
CA TRP A 151 43.54 19.33 26.84
C TRP A 151 44.84 18.91 26.14
N ARG A 152 44.71 18.35 24.92
CA ARG A 152 45.80 17.72 24.13
C ARG A 152 46.11 18.52 22.86
N THR A 153 47.38 18.85 22.55
CA THR A 153 47.73 19.48 21.25
C THR A 153 49.14 19.23 20.65
N SER A 154 50.12 18.53 21.24
CA SER A 154 51.38 18.11 20.55
C SER A 154 52.25 17.07 21.31
N ALA A 155 52.82 16.09 20.58
CA ALA A 155 53.60 14.95 21.11
C ALA A 155 55.11 15.22 21.33
N VAL A 156 55.69 14.65 22.41
CA VAL A 156 57.12 14.62 22.74
C VAL A 156 57.59 13.17 22.99
N LEU A 157 58.77 12.83 22.45
CA LEU A 157 59.48 11.56 22.69
C LEU A 157 60.82 11.84 23.40
N VAL A 158 60.96 11.45 24.67
CA VAL A 158 62.20 11.69 25.44
C VAL A 158 63.01 10.42 25.57
N LEU A 159 64.19 10.33 24.95
CA LEU A 159 65.15 9.25 25.19
C LEU A 159 66.57 9.79 25.32
N THR A 160 67.28 9.39 26.38
CA THR A 160 68.63 9.87 26.73
C THR A 160 69.67 8.75 26.72
N GLU A 161 70.92 9.14 26.43
CA GLU A 161 72.13 8.33 26.21
C GLU A 161 72.58 7.37 27.34
N PRO A 162 73.49 6.39 27.04
CA PRO A 162 73.65 5.15 27.83
C PRO A 162 74.39 5.28 29.18
N PRO A 163 74.18 4.33 30.12
CA PRO A 163 75.06 4.10 31.26
C PRO A 163 76.42 3.52 30.82
N THR A 164 77.51 3.87 31.51
CA THR A 164 78.84 3.24 31.34
C THR A 164 78.96 1.90 32.07
N VAL A 165 77.83 1.24 32.37
CA VAL A 165 77.76 -0.13 32.89
C VAL A 165 76.62 -0.81 32.14
N PRO A 166 76.83 -2.00 31.53
CA PRO A 166 75.76 -2.72 30.85
C PRO A 166 74.74 -3.16 31.89
N VAL A 167 73.47 -2.80 31.67
CA VAL A 167 72.34 -3.44 32.35
C VAL A 167 71.76 -4.38 31.30
N ASP A 168 71.98 -5.69 31.48
CA ASP A 168 71.41 -6.71 30.59
C ASP A 168 69.89 -6.69 30.72
N GLY A 169 69.20 -6.70 29.57
CA GLY A 169 67.79 -7.10 29.52
C GLY A 169 66.71 -6.03 29.56
N TRP A 170 66.86 -4.86 28.91
CA TRP A 170 65.76 -3.88 28.70
C TRP A 170 65.24 -3.79 27.25
N PRO A 171 64.25 -4.60 26.82
CA PRO A 171 63.50 -4.44 25.59
C PRO A 171 62.19 -3.72 25.90
N GLY A 172 62.23 -2.40 25.77
CA GLY A 172 61.04 -1.64 25.43
C GLY A 172 60.34 -0.89 26.56
N LEU A 173 60.24 0.42 26.35
CA LEU A 173 59.00 1.16 26.49
C LEU A 173 59.10 2.36 25.53
N VAL A 174 58.17 2.51 24.59
CA VAL A 174 58.06 3.72 23.75
C VAL A 174 56.88 4.50 24.29
N ASN A 175 57.14 5.40 25.25
CA ASN A 175 56.09 6.30 25.72
C ASN A 175 56.14 7.61 24.94
N VAL A 176 55.03 7.89 24.25
CA VAL A 176 54.79 9.14 23.56
C VAL A 176 53.84 9.95 24.43
N PHE A 177 54.28 11.09 24.96
CA PHE A 177 53.44 11.97 25.77
C PHE A 177 53.04 13.20 24.97
N ASP A 178 51.77 13.58 25.01
CA ASP A 178 51.29 14.88 24.51
C ASP A 178 51.47 15.91 25.64
N VAL A 179 52.38 16.87 25.48
CA VAL A 179 52.67 17.87 26.50
C VAL A 179 52.67 19.27 25.89
N ASP A 180 51.98 20.19 26.55
CA ASP A 180 51.84 21.56 26.08
C ASP A 180 53.05 22.45 26.43
N ASP A 181 53.06 23.67 25.90
CA ASP A 181 54.18 24.60 26.09
C ASP A 181 54.30 25.15 27.52
N ARG A 182 53.23 25.11 28.31
CA ARG A 182 53.26 25.45 29.75
C ARG A 182 53.91 24.33 30.55
N PHE A 183 53.53 23.08 30.30
CA PHE A 183 54.11 21.91 30.94
C PHE A 183 55.57 21.72 30.52
N ARG A 184 55.91 21.92 29.24
CA ARG A 184 57.31 21.93 28.77
C ARG A 184 58.19 22.92 29.55
N ARG A 185 57.70 24.15 29.78
CA ARG A 185 58.43 25.15 30.57
C ARG A 185 58.59 24.73 32.03
N THR A 186 57.55 24.10 32.60
CA THR A 186 57.59 23.56 33.96
C THR A 186 58.59 22.41 34.06
N LEU A 187 58.60 21.48 33.09
CA LEU A 187 59.56 20.39 32.98
C LEU A 187 61.00 20.92 32.89
N ASN A 188 61.25 21.92 32.04
CA ASN A 188 62.57 22.55 31.88
C ASN A 188 63.10 23.21 33.16
N GLN A 189 62.23 23.67 34.06
CA GLN A 189 62.66 24.25 35.34
C GLN A 189 63.07 23.19 36.37
N HIS A 190 62.63 21.94 36.18
CA HIS A 190 62.84 20.85 37.13
C HIS A 190 63.89 19.83 36.63
N VAL A 191 64.34 19.95 35.39
CA VAL A 191 65.49 19.21 34.85
C VAL A 191 66.80 19.96 35.09
N PRO A 192 67.94 19.30 35.35
CA PRO A 192 69.23 19.95 35.56
C PRO A 192 69.68 20.82 34.37
N LEU A 193 70.46 21.86 34.68
CA LEU A 193 71.07 22.77 33.71
C LEU A 193 71.83 22.00 32.61
N GLY A 194 71.42 22.21 31.35
CA GLY A 194 71.99 21.54 30.16
C GLY A 194 71.06 20.53 29.48
N TYR A 195 69.93 20.17 30.11
CA TYR A 195 68.95 19.19 29.61
C TYR A 195 67.61 19.83 29.22
N GLU A 196 67.63 21.00 28.59
CA GLU A 196 66.42 21.74 28.22
C GLU A 196 65.64 21.04 27.07
N VAL A 197 64.32 20.92 27.21
CA VAL A 197 63.40 20.51 26.14
C VAL A 197 63.13 21.73 25.23
N PRO A 198 63.60 21.74 23.97
CA PRO A 198 63.37 22.85 23.05
C PRO A 198 61.90 23.00 22.69
N LEU A 199 61.48 24.18 22.24
CA LEU A 199 60.13 24.38 21.66
C LEU A 199 59.93 23.38 20.51
N GLY A 200 58.86 22.57 20.52
CA GLY A 200 58.39 21.72 19.39
C GLY A 200 59.00 20.31 19.21
N ALA A 201 59.41 19.65 20.30
CA ALA A 201 59.69 18.19 20.40
C ALA A 201 60.87 17.62 19.60
N ARG A 202 61.53 16.58 20.15
CA ARG A 202 62.56 15.76 19.48
C ARG A 202 62.20 14.28 19.57
N LEU A 203 62.70 13.49 18.62
CA LEU A 203 62.63 12.03 18.58
C LEU A 203 63.97 11.47 19.05
N TYR A 204 64.00 10.69 20.12
CA TYR A 204 65.15 9.85 20.47
C TYR A 204 64.65 8.39 20.50
N ALA A 205 65.47 7.37 20.25
CA ALA A 205 65.05 5.95 20.21
C ALA A 205 65.91 5.12 21.18
N PRO A 206 65.40 4.08 21.89
CA PRO A 206 66.25 3.19 22.68
C PRO A 206 66.37 1.79 22.04
N LEU A 207 67.59 1.26 22.13
CA LEU A 207 68.03 -0.13 22.02
C LEU A 207 67.29 -1.04 21.01
N CYS A 208 67.59 -0.84 19.73
CA CYS A 208 68.06 -2.00 18.97
C CYS A 208 69.57 -2.13 19.24
N ASP A 209 70.12 -3.35 19.21
CA ASP A 209 71.58 -3.58 19.35
C ASP A 209 72.41 -2.79 18.31
N GLN A 210 71.74 -2.22 17.31
CA GLN A 210 72.28 -1.25 16.36
C GLN A 210 71.42 0.02 16.38
N LEU A 211 72.06 1.18 16.54
CA LEU A 211 71.44 2.50 16.34
C LEU A 211 70.71 2.51 14.98
N PRO A 212 69.46 2.99 14.89
CA PRO A 212 68.85 3.23 13.60
C PRO A 212 69.69 4.24 12.82
N ASP A 213 69.88 4.00 11.51
CA ASP A 213 70.62 4.93 10.61
C ASP A 213 69.92 6.29 10.42
N PHE A 214 68.80 6.53 11.10
CA PHE A 214 67.99 7.74 10.97
C PHE A 214 67.61 8.32 12.35
N VAL A 215 67.80 9.63 12.50
CA VAL A 215 67.33 10.41 13.65
C VAL A 215 66.60 11.64 13.10
N GLU A 216 65.32 11.81 13.44
CA GLU A 216 64.54 13.00 13.07
C GLU A 216 64.73 14.09 14.12
N THR A 217 65.50 15.11 13.76
CA THR A 217 65.93 16.19 14.66
C THR A 217 65.10 17.48 14.51
N ALA A 218 64.07 17.47 13.65
CA ALA A 218 63.26 18.64 13.34
C ALA A 218 62.17 18.92 14.39
N SER A 219 61.89 20.21 14.61
CA SER A 219 60.80 20.74 15.44
C SER A 219 60.07 21.85 14.67
N PRO A 220 58.72 21.89 14.62
CA PRO A 220 57.76 20.86 15.06
C PRO A 220 57.66 19.69 14.07
N VAL A 221 57.47 18.48 14.58
CA VAL A 221 57.18 17.29 13.76
C VAL A 221 55.69 17.24 13.44
N SER A 222 55.31 17.27 12.16
CA SER A 222 53.91 17.10 11.77
C SER A 222 53.39 15.70 12.13
N GLY A 223 52.08 15.54 12.31
CA GLY A 223 51.50 14.22 12.59
C GLY A 223 51.88 13.17 11.53
N GLU A 224 51.96 13.57 10.26
CA GLU A 224 52.40 12.69 9.17
C GLU A 224 53.89 12.30 9.28
N ALA A 225 54.77 13.25 9.63
CA ALA A 225 56.19 12.99 9.83
C ALA A 225 56.44 12.08 11.05
N LEU A 226 55.66 12.27 12.13
CA LEU A 226 55.71 11.41 13.32
C LEU A 226 55.25 9.98 13.00
N GLN A 227 54.14 9.83 12.29
CA GLN A 227 53.64 8.53 11.84
C GLN A 227 54.65 7.83 10.91
N GLY A 228 55.32 8.59 10.04
CA GLY A 228 56.41 8.11 9.21
C GLY A 228 57.64 7.68 10.02
N ALA A 229 58.01 8.39 11.08
CA ALA A 229 59.11 8.03 11.97
C ALA A 229 58.79 6.75 12.77
N ILE A 230 57.59 6.64 13.35
CA ILE A 230 57.13 5.44 14.07
C ILE A 230 57.11 4.23 13.12
N THR A 231 56.60 4.41 11.90
CA THR A 231 56.57 3.34 10.89
C THR A 231 57.98 2.88 10.52
N ARG A 232 58.95 3.81 10.35
CA ARG A 232 60.35 3.46 10.09
C ARG A 232 60.97 2.68 11.26
N LEU A 233 60.69 3.08 12.51
CA LEU A 233 61.16 2.38 13.71
C LEU A 233 60.62 0.94 13.77
N LEU A 234 59.31 0.76 13.53
CA LEU A 234 58.67 -0.56 13.51
C LEU A 234 59.29 -1.48 12.42
N GLN A 235 59.62 -0.90 11.25
CA GLN A 235 60.28 -1.63 10.18
C GLN A 235 61.72 -2.02 10.53
N THR A 236 62.47 -1.15 11.21
CA THR A 236 63.83 -1.45 11.69
C THR A 236 63.80 -2.54 12.75
N ARG A 237 62.87 -2.47 13.71
CA ARG A 237 62.70 -3.50 14.75
C ARG A 237 62.43 -4.89 14.16
N GLY A 238 61.74 -4.96 13.02
CA GLY A 238 61.53 -6.23 12.33
C GLY A 238 62.78 -6.88 11.75
N ARG A 239 63.92 -6.18 11.76
CA ARG A 239 65.23 -6.69 11.35
C ARG A 239 66.09 -7.14 12.53
N THR A 240 65.68 -6.85 13.77
CA THR A 240 66.43 -7.23 14.96
C THR A 240 66.35 -8.75 15.17
N PRO A 241 67.48 -9.45 15.39
CA PRO A 241 67.46 -10.89 15.67
C PRO A 241 66.74 -11.18 16.99
N LEU A 242 66.18 -12.39 17.14
CA LEU A 242 65.58 -12.82 18.41
C LEU A 242 66.61 -12.83 19.55
N PRO A 243 66.21 -12.62 20.81
CA PRO A 243 67.10 -12.78 21.95
C PRO A 243 67.70 -14.19 21.99
N ALA A 244 68.97 -14.30 22.38
CA ALA A 244 69.71 -15.57 22.34
C ALA A 244 69.03 -16.69 23.14
N GLU A 245 68.42 -16.36 24.27
CA GLU A 245 67.66 -17.27 25.14
C GLU A 245 66.44 -17.91 24.45
N TRP A 246 65.85 -17.21 23.47
CA TRP A 246 64.67 -17.66 22.73
C TRP A 246 65.00 -18.19 21.34
N ALA A 247 66.12 -17.75 20.75
CA ALA A 247 66.52 -18.09 19.39
C ALA A 247 66.75 -19.60 19.18
N GLU A 248 67.19 -20.30 20.22
CA GLU A 248 67.44 -21.76 20.16
C GLU A 248 66.26 -22.61 20.63
N VAL A 249 65.14 -22.00 21.04
CA VAL A 249 63.94 -22.74 21.42
C VAL A 249 63.36 -23.41 20.16
N PRO A 250 63.18 -24.75 20.11
CA PRO A 250 62.81 -25.46 18.88
C PRO A 250 61.52 -24.97 18.23
N SER A 251 60.48 -24.68 19.02
CA SER A 251 59.19 -24.19 18.54
C SER A 251 59.28 -22.77 17.99
N VAL A 252 60.00 -21.88 18.69
CA VAL A 252 60.26 -20.51 18.25
C VAL A 252 61.10 -20.51 16.98
N LYS A 253 62.20 -21.27 16.94
CA LYS A 253 63.10 -21.40 15.79
C LYS A 253 62.38 -21.94 14.56
N ALA A 254 61.59 -23.00 14.72
CA ALA A 254 60.80 -23.57 13.64
C ALA A 254 59.76 -22.58 13.09
N TRP A 255 59.03 -21.90 13.97
CA TRP A 255 58.02 -20.91 13.56
C TRP A 255 58.64 -19.66 12.92
N TYR A 256 59.76 -19.18 13.45
CA TYR A 256 60.43 -17.98 12.95
C TYR A 256 61.12 -18.22 11.59
N ALA A 257 61.57 -19.46 11.35
CA ALA A 257 62.15 -19.87 10.07
C ALA A 257 61.11 -20.22 8.99
N ALA A 258 59.96 -20.78 9.36
CA ALA A 258 58.87 -21.13 8.43
C ALA A 258 58.09 -19.88 7.96
N ASP A 259 57.43 -19.95 6.80
CA ASP A 259 56.40 -18.99 6.43
C ASP A 259 55.10 -19.36 7.19
N PRO A 260 54.65 -18.55 8.16
CA PRO A 260 53.46 -18.88 8.95
C PRO A 260 52.16 -18.77 8.16
N PHE A 261 52.20 -18.29 6.90
CA PHE A 261 51.07 -18.21 5.97
C PHE A 261 51.05 -19.33 4.92
N ASP A 262 52.08 -20.17 4.85
CA ASP A 262 52.05 -21.37 3.99
C ASP A 262 51.08 -22.40 4.58
N ALA A 263 50.17 -22.89 3.75
CA ALA A 263 49.24 -23.95 4.15
C ALA A 263 50.01 -25.28 4.25
N PRO A 264 49.82 -26.10 5.31
CA PRO A 264 50.39 -27.43 5.33
C PRO A 264 49.78 -28.26 4.19
N GLU A 265 50.61 -28.89 3.36
CA GLU A 265 50.17 -29.92 2.41
C GLU A 265 49.42 -31.01 3.19
N ARG A 266 48.12 -31.13 2.94
CA ARG A 266 47.25 -32.05 3.65
C ARG A 266 46.99 -33.24 2.74
N GLU A 267 47.39 -34.43 3.17
CA GLU A 267 47.01 -35.69 2.50
C GLU A 267 45.46 -35.84 2.52
N PRO A 268 44.86 -36.36 1.43
CA PRO A 268 43.41 -36.41 1.28
C PRO A 268 42.77 -37.39 2.27
N ASP A 269 41.88 -36.84 3.10
CA ASP A 269 41.04 -37.58 4.03
C ASP A 269 39.96 -38.36 3.25
N ALA A 270 39.96 -39.69 3.36
CA ALA A 270 39.11 -40.58 2.56
C ALA A 270 37.60 -40.29 2.72
N GLU A 271 37.18 -39.80 3.89
CA GLU A 271 35.79 -39.45 4.18
C GLU A 271 35.33 -38.18 3.42
N LEU A 272 36.25 -37.24 3.18
CA LEU A 272 35.96 -36.03 2.41
C LEU A 272 35.88 -36.33 0.91
N THR A 273 36.69 -37.25 0.41
CA THR A 273 36.63 -37.71 -0.99
C THR A 273 35.29 -38.39 -1.28
N GLU A 274 34.81 -39.25 -0.38
CA GLU A 274 33.51 -39.91 -0.57
C GLU A 274 32.33 -38.90 -0.53
N LYS A 275 32.42 -37.89 0.34
CA LYS A 275 31.43 -36.79 0.41
C LYS A 275 31.46 -35.93 -0.85
N LEU A 276 32.64 -35.67 -1.42
CA LEU A 276 32.80 -34.94 -2.68
C LEU A 276 32.18 -35.72 -3.84
N ASP A 277 32.47 -37.01 -3.98
CA ASP A 277 31.89 -37.87 -5.02
C ASP A 277 30.36 -37.94 -4.93
N ARG A 278 29.81 -37.92 -3.71
CA ARG A 278 28.35 -37.86 -3.49
C ARG A 278 27.78 -36.52 -3.94
N ALA A 279 28.40 -35.40 -3.55
CA ALA A 279 27.97 -34.07 -3.95
C ALA A 279 28.08 -33.85 -5.48
N GLU A 280 29.09 -34.41 -6.12
CA GLU A 280 29.25 -34.32 -7.58
C GLU A 280 28.16 -35.09 -8.35
N ARG A 281 27.74 -36.26 -7.85
CA ARG A 281 26.61 -37.01 -8.41
C ARG A 281 25.29 -36.24 -8.25
N GLU A 282 25.02 -35.71 -7.07
CA GLU A 282 23.83 -34.88 -6.82
C GLU A 282 23.81 -33.62 -7.70
N LEU A 283 24.97 -32.99 -7.91
CA LEU A 283 25.10 -31.84 -8.81
C LEU A 283 24.83 -32.22 -10.27
N ALA A 284 25.29 -33.38 -10.72
CA ALA A 284 25.02 -33.88 -12.06
C ALA A 284 23.52 -34.16 -12.29
N GLU A 285 22.85 -34.78 -11.31
CA GLU A 285 21.40 -35.00 -11.34
C GLU A 285 20.63 -33.69 -11.36
N ALA A 286 20.98 -32.73 -10.50
CA ALA A 286 20.37 -31.40 -10.46
C ALA A 286 20.53 -30.64 -11.80
N ARG A 287 21.69 -30.74 -12.44
CA ARG A 287 21.94 -30.17 -13.78
C ARG A 287 21.06 -30.83 -14.86
N GLY A 288 20.84 -32.14 -14.77
CA GLY A 288 19.92 -32.88 -15.63
C GLY A 288 18.47 -32.37 -15.49
N VAL A 289 18.00 -32.24 -14.24
CA VAL A 289 16.66 -31.71 -13.92
C VAL A 289 16.49 -30.27 -14.43
N ILE A 290 17.47 -29.39 -14.19
CA ILE A 290 17.45 -28.01 -14.69
C ILE A 290 17.36 -27.97 -16.22
N THR A 291 18.05 -28.86 -16.91
CA THR A 291 18.00 -28.94 -18.39
C THR A 291 16.61 -29.35 -18.89
N ILE A 292 15.97 -30.31 -18.23
CA ILE A 292 14.60 -30.74 -18.54
C ILE A 292 13.61 -29.59 -18.28
N LEU A 293 13.72 -28.92 -17.12
CA LEU A 293 12.87 -27.78 -16.77
C LEU A 293 13.03 -26.62 -17.75
N ARG A 294 14.25 -26.32 -18.22
CA ARG A 294 14.50 -25.30 -19.25
C ARG A 294 13.83 -25.66 -20.58
N LYS A 295 13.91 -26.92 -21.01
CA LYS A 295 13.23 -27.38 -22.24
C LYS A 295 11.71 -27.25 -22.11
N LYS A 296 11.14 -27.66 -20.98
CA LYS A 296 9.70 -27.53 -20.71
C LYS A 296 9.26 -26.07 -20.67
N SER A 297 10.00 -25.21 -19.97
CA SER A 297 9.72 -23.77 -19.93
C SER A 297 9.78 -23.10 -21.31
N LYS A 298 10.65 -23.58 -22.20
CA LYS A 298 10.73 -23.09 -23.57
C LYS A 298 9.50 -23.52 -24.38
N ALA A 299 9.11 -24.80 -24.30
CA ALA A 299 7.90 -25.29 -24.95
C ALA A 299 6.64 -24.56 -24.46
N ASP A 300 6.50 -24.36 -23.14
CA ASP A 300 5.39 -23.62 -22.56
C ASP A 300 5.35 -22.15 -23.01
N ALA A 301 6.51 -21.53 -23.29
CA ALA A 301 6.59 -20.18 -23.83
C ALA A 301 6.13 -20.14 -25.30
N GLU A 302 6.56 -21.10 -26.11
CA GLU A 302 6.14 -21.22 -27.52
C GLU A 302 4.63 -21.47 -27.65
N ASP A 303 4.05 -22.29 -26.77
CA ASP A 303 2.61 -22.53 -26.73
C ASP A 303 1.84 -21.29 -26.27
N ARG A 304 2.36 -20.54 -25.28
CA ARG A 304 1.77 -19.24 -24.87
C ARG A 304 1.78 -18.22 -26.00
N ASP A 305 2.86 -18.13 -26.76
CA ASP A 305 2.96 -17.23 -27.91
C ASP A 305 1.97 -17.63 -29.02
N ARG A 306 1.80 -18.94 -29.27
CA ARG A 306 0.79 -19.46 -30.21
C ARG A 306 -0.63 -19.05 -29.78
N HIS A 307 -0.99 -19.29 -28.52
CA HIS A 307 -2.29 -18.92 -27.99
C HIS A 307 -2.52 -17.40 -27.98
N ALA A 308 -1.47 -16.61 -27.71
CA ALA A 308 -1.56 -15.14 -27.81
C ALA A 308 -1.84 -14.69 -29.26
N GLY A 309 -1.23 -15.34 -30.25
CA GLY A 309 -1.52 -15.13 -31.67
C GLY A 309 -2.97 -15.45 -32.04
N GLU A 310 -3.46 -16.62 -31.63
CA GLU A 310 -4.86 -17.06 -31.85
C GLU A 310 -5.87 -16.11 -31.20
N ALA A 311 -5.63 -15.73 -29.93
CA ALA A 311 -6.49 -14.81 -29.20
C ALA A 311 -6.54 -13.42 -29.87
N LYS A 312 -5.43 -12.94 -30.43
CA LYS A 312 -5.39 -11.67 -31.17
C LYS A 312 -6.24 -11.73 -32.45
N VAL A 313 -6.17 -12.84 -33.18
CA VAL A 313 -7.00 -13.04 -34.39
C VAL A 313 -8.49 -13.12 -34.04
N LEU A 314 -8.83 -13.87 -32.99
CA LEU A 314 -10.22 -13.97 -32.52
C LEU A 314 -10.79 -12.63 -32.03
N ARG A 315 -10.01 -11.84 -31.30
CA ARG A 315 -10.41 -10.48 -30.86
C ARG A 315 -10.73 -9.59 -32.05
N ARG A 316 -9.85 -9.55 -33.05
CA ARG A 316 -10.08 -8.76 -34.27
C ARG A 316 -11.36 -9.19 -34.99
N ARG A 317 -11.59 -10.50 -35.12
CA ARG A 317 -12.80 -11.03 -35.74
C ARG A 317 -14.07 -10.68 -34.95
N LEU A 318 -14.00 -10.68 -33.62
CA LEU A 318 -15.09 -10.25 -32.75
C LEU A 318 -15.39 -8.76 -32.89
N GLU A 319 -14.35 -7.92 -32.92
CA GLU A 319 -14.48 -6.48 -33.16
C GLU A 319 -15.15 -6.20 -34.51
N ASP A 320 -14.67 -6.84 -35.58
CA ASP A 320 -15.22 -6.70 -36.93
C ASP A 320 -16.71 -7.12 -37.00
N LEU A 321 -17.07 -8.27 -36.40
CA LEU A 321 -18.47 -8.73 -36.34
C LEU A 321 -19.35 -7.78 -35.51
N SER A 322 -18.86 -7.36 -34.34
CA SER A 322 -19.61 -6.48 -33.44
C SER A 322 -19.88 -5.10 -34.06
N ALA A 323 -18.94 -4.57 -34.83
CA ALA A 323 -19.09 -3.27 -35.49
C ALA A 323 -20.15 -3.31 -36.60
N ILE A 324 -20.16 -4.39 -37.40
CA ILE A 324 -21.12 -4.59 -38.50
C ILE A 324 -22.54 -4.80 -37.94
N ASP A 325 -22.70 -5.69 -36.96
CA ASP A 325 -24.01 -6.04 -36.41
C ASP A 325 -24.66 -4.87 -35.67
N VAL A 326 -23.89 -4.14 -34.85
CA VAL A 326 -24.44 -3.00 -34.09
C VAL A 326 -24.84 -1.84 -35.00
N ALA A 327 -24.07 -1.55 -36.04
CA ALA A 327 -24.42 -0.49 -36.99
C ALA A 327 -25.69 -0.85 -37.79
N CYS A 328 -25.78 -2.09 -38.28
CA CYS A 328 -26.94 -2.59 -39.02
C CYS A 328 -28.22 -2.54 -38.16
N LEU A 329 -28.15 -3.07 -36.94
CA LEU A 329 -29.28 -3.10 -36.00
C LEU A 329 -29.74 -1.69 -35.61
N ARG A 330 -28.83 -0.73 -35.45
CA ARG A 330 -29.19 0.67 -35.16
C ARG A 330 -29.97 1.31 -36.30
N THR A 331 -29.56 1.07 -37.54
CA THR A 331 -30.27 1.59 -38.73
C THR A 331 -31.66 0.96 -38.84
N GLN A 332 -31.78 -0.35 -38.64
CA GLN A 332 -33.08 -1.03 -38.63
C GLN A 332 -34.00 -0.49 -37.53
N LEU A 333 -33.46 -0.24 -36.34
CA LEU A 333 -34.23 0.32 -35.23
C LEU A 333 -34.73 1.74 -35.55
N ALA A 334 -33.89 2.59 -36.14
CA ALA A 334 -34.31 3.93 -36.57
C ALA A 334 -35.38 3.87 -37.67
N GLN A 335 -35.28 2.92 -38.61
CA GLN A 335 -36.29 2.73 -39.65
C GLN A 335 -37.64 2.29 -39.06
N LEU A 336 -37.63 1.27 -38.19
CA LEU A 336 -38.84 0.78 -37.52
C LEU A 336 -39.49 1.86 -36.65
N GLN A 337 -38.69 2.71 -36.00
CA GLN A 337 -39.21 3.87 -35.25
C GLN A 337 -39.93 4.85 -36.17
N GLY A 338 -39.35 5.19 -37.33
CA GLY A 338 -40.01 6.04 -38.32
C GLY A 338 -41.32 5.44 -38.82
N GLU A 339 -41.35 4.14 -39.11
CA GLU A 339 -42.57 3.43 -39.51
C GLU A 339 -43.66 3.50 -38.44
N VAL A 340 -43.30 3.31 -37.16
CA VAL A 340 -44.24 3.43 -36.03
C VAL A 340 -44.81 4.85 -35.91
N ASP A 341 -43.99 5.88 -36.10
CA ASP A 341 -44.45 7.28 -36.04
C ASP A 341 -45.42 7.61 -37.18
N ASP A 342 -45.16 7.10 -38.38
CA ASP A 342 -46.07 7.27 -39.53
C ASP A 342 -47.39 6.52 -39.33
N TYR A 343 -47.34 5.28 -38.81
CA TYR A 343 -48.55 4.54 -38.44
C TYR A 343 -49.35 5.25 -37.35
N ALA A 344 -48.69 5.85 -36.35
CA ALA A 344 -49.36 6.61 -35.30
C ALA A 344 -50.08 7.84 -35.86
N ARG A 345 -49.47 8.56 -36.81
CA ARG A 345 -50.10 9.71 -37.49
C ARG A 345 -51.33 9.30 -38.29
N ALA A 346 -51.21 8.26 -39.11
CA ALA A 346 -52.33 7.73 -39.89
C ALA A 346 -53.47 7.25 -39.00
N PHE A 347 -53.15 6.57 -37.89
CA PHE A 347 -54.14 6.13 -36.94
C PHE A 347 -54.89 7.31 -36.29
N GLU A 348 -54.18 8.38 -35.91
CA GLU A 348 -54.81 9.60 -35.39
C GLU A 348 -55.77 10.25 -36.39
N GLU A 349 -55.39 10.34 -37.67
CA GLU A 349 -56.26 10.86 -38.73
C GLU A 349 -57.54 10.04 -38.86
N THR A 350 -57.42 8.71 -38.95
CA THR A 350 -58.60 7.82 -39.06
C THR A 350 -59.53 7.88 -37.85
N GLU A 351 -58.99 8.04 -36.63
CA GLU A 351 -59.82 8.20 -35.43
C GLU A 351 -60.59 9.54 -35.46
N THR A 352 -59.96 10.62 -35.93
CA THR A 352 -60.65 11.92 -36.05
C THR A 352 -61.79 11.89 -37.06
N GLU A 353 -61.59 11.26 -38.22
CA GLU A 353 -62.63 11.08 -39.23
C GLU A 353 -63.80 10.24 -38.68
N ARG A 354 -63.48 9.15 -37.98
CA ARG A 354 -64.51 8.28 -37.40
C ARG A 354 -65.34 9.00 -36.33
N ASP A 355 -64.69 9.76 -35.46
CA ASP A 355 -65.37 10.50 -34.38
C ASP A 355 -66.29 11.59 -34.97
N GLU A 356 -65.86 12.30 -36.02
CA GLU A 356 -66.69 13.30 -36.70
C GLU A 356 -67.89 12.66 -37.42
N LEU A 357 -67.70 11.54 -38.12
CA LEU A 357 -68.80 10.80 -38.75
C LEU A 357 -69.83 10.34 -37.73
N ARG A 358 -69.40 9.89 -36.55
CA ARG A 358 -70.32 9.46 -35.48
C ARG A 358 -71.16 10.64 -34.97
N ARG A 359 -70.52 11.78 -34.73
CA ARG A 359 -71.18 13.01 -34.29
C ARG A 359 -72.21 13.48 -35.31
N VAL A 360 -71.82 13.57 -36.59
CA VAL A 360 -72.70 13.98 -37.69
C VAL A 360 -73.89 13.03 -37.81
N ASN A 361 -73.67 11.71 -37.72
CA ASN A 361 -74.74 10.73 -37.80
C ASN A 361 -75.75 10.89 -36.64
N GLY A 362 -75.27 11.05 -35.40
CA GLY A 362 -76.16 11.28 -34.25
C GLY A 362 -76.95 12.60 -34.34
N LEU A 363 -76.34 13.67 -34.86
CA LEU A 363 -77.02 14.96 -35.10
C LEU A 363 -78.07 14.86 -36.23
N LEU A 364 -77.75 14.16 -37.32
CA LEU A 364 -78.68 13.91 -38.42
C LEU A 364 -79.85 13.04 -37.97
N ALA A 365 -79.58 11.95 -37.23
CA ALA A 365 -80.61 11.10 -36.64
C ALA A 365 -81.56 11.92 -35.74
N GLY A 366 -81.00 12.79 -34.88
CA GLY A 366 -81.82 13.67 -34.05
C GLY A 366 -82.62 14.70 -34.84
N THR A 367 -82.07 15.23 -35.94
CA THR A 367 -82.78 16.15 -36.82
C THR A 367 -83.93 15.44 -37.54
N LEU A 368 -83.70 14.25 -38.07
CA LEU A 368 -84.74 13.42 -38.71
C LEU A 368 -85.84 13.03 -37.72
N ALA A 369 -85.49 12.65 -36.49
CA ALA A 369 -86.48 12.34 -35.45
C ALA A 369 -87.39 13.53 -35.14
N ARG A 370 -86.84 14.76 -35.09
CA ARG A 370 -87.63 16.00 -34.95
C ARG A 370 -88.51 16.29 -36.15
N TYR A 371 -88.07 15.99 -37.37
CA TYR A 371 -88.92 16.12 -38.56
C TYR A 371 -90.06 15.10 -38.61
N HIS A 372 -89.88 13.93 -37.99
CA HIS A 372 -90.89 12.87 -37.95
C HIS A 372 -91.85 12.97 -36.75
N GLY A 373 -91.49 13.67 -35.67
CA GLY A 373 -92.36 14.01 -34.55
C GLY A 373 -92.74 15.49 -34.58
N ALA A 374 -93.90 15.83 -35.14
CA ALA A 374 -94.39 17.20 -35.18
C ALA A 374 -94.79 17.67 -33.78
N ASP A 375 -93.95 18.50 -33.16
CA ASP A 375 -94.34 19.55 -32.20
C ASP A 375 -93.26 20.66 -32.23
N ASP A 376 -93.64 21.77 -32.85
CA ASP A 376 -92.76 22.84 -33.38
C ASP A 376 -92.47 23.99 -32.37
N GLU A 377 -92.81 23.86 -31.08
CA GLU A 377 -92.74 25.00 -30.14
C GLU A 377 -91.54 25.03 -29.17
N VAL A 378 -90.66 24.02 -29.16
CA VAL A 378 -89.42 24.03 -28.34
C VAL A 378 -88.17 24.41 -29.16
N ALA A 379 -88.34 24.69 -30.45
CA ALA A 379 -87.27 24.69 -31.45
C ALA A 379 -86.29 25.89 -31.43
N ALA A 380 -86.48 26.89 -30.57
CA ALA A 380 -85.65 28.11 -30.55
C ALA A 380 -84.70 28.24 -29.34
N ALA A 381 -84.79 27.34 -28.35
CA ALA A 381 -83.92 27.36 -27.17
C ALA A 381 -82.95 26.17 -27.20
N GLU A 382 -81.67 26.44 -26.94
CA GLU A 382 -80.56 25.48 -26.86
C GLU A 382 -79.95 25.03 -28.20
N ARG A 383 -79.41 26.00 -28.96
CA ARG A 383 -78.19 25.76 -29.72
C ARG A 383 -77.00 26.15 -28.81
N PRO A 384 -76.42 25.20 -28.04
CA PRO A 384 -75.31 25.51 -27.14
C PRO A 384 -74.09 26.01 -27.93
N PRO A 385 -73.20 26.79 -27.31
CA PRO A 385 -72.01 27.30 -27.97
C PRO A 385 -71.18 26.14 -28.53
N GLU A 386 -70.82 26.23 -29.82
CA GLU A 386 -70.06 25.19 -30.51
C GLU A 386 -68.63 25.03 -29.93
N GLU A 387 -68.16 26.00 -29.15
CA GLU A 387 -66.85 25.99 -28.49
C GLU A 387 -66.92 26.55 -27.06
N PHE A 388 -66.34 25.81 -26.12
CA PHE A 388 -66.16 26.24 -24.73
C PHE A 388 -64.75 26.80 -24.53
N PRO A 389 -64.58 27.98 -23.90
CA PRO A 389 -63.26 28.55 -23.62
C PRO A 389 -62.44 27.69 -22.64
N SER A 390 -63.10 27.12 -21.62
CA SER A 390 -62.47 26.26 -20.61
C SER A 390 -63.34 25.04 -20.25
N PHE A 391 -62.75 24.05 -19.57
CA PHE A 391 -63.53 22.93 -19.02
C PHE A 391 -64.50 23.36 -17.92
N ALA A 392 -64.19 24.44 -17.19
CA ALA A 392 -65.08 25.01 -16.20
C ALA A 392 -66.36 25.57 -16.85
N ASP A 393 -66.23 26.28 -17.98
CA ASP A 393 -67.37 26.78 -18.74
C ASP A 393 -68.24 25.64 -19.29
N LEU A 394 -67.59 24.57 -19.77
CA LEU A 394 -68.28 23.37 -20.24
C LEU A 394 -69.08 22.70 -19.12
N ILE A 395 -68.48 22.50 -17.95
CA ILE A 395 -69.14 21.90 -16.78
C ILE A 395 -70.31 22.80 -16.33
N GLY A 396 -70.11 24.12 -16.30
CA GLY A 396 -71.14 25.08 -15.95
C GLY A 396 -72.34 25.03 -16.89
N ALA A 397 -72.07 25.04 -18.21
CA ALA A 397 -73.12 24.91 -19.22
C ALA A 397 -73.86 23.57 -19.11
N ALA A 398 -73.12 22.46 -18.95
CA ALA A 398 -73.71 21.13 -18.82
C ALA A 398 -74.64 21.04 -17.60
N THR A 399 -74.23 21.64 -16.47
CA THR A 399 -75.03 21.69 -15.25
C THR A 399 -76.32 22.50 -15.43
N ALA A 400 -76.29 23.52 -16.30
CA ALA A 400 -77.44 24.39 -16.56
C ALA A 400 -78.45 23.79 -17.57
N THR A 401 -77.98 23.02 -18.56
CA THR A 401 -78.82 22.58 -19.69
C THR A 401 -79.18 21.09 -19.66
N LEU A 402 -78.32 20.21 -19.13
CA LEU A 402 -78.50 18.76 -19.19
C LEU A 402 -79.24 18.24 -17.94
N LYS A 403 -80.56 18.11 -18.05
CA LYS A 403 -81.48 17.91 -16.91
C LYS A 403 -81.45 16.50 -16.33
N HIS A 404 -81.02 15.51 -17.10
CA HIS A 404 -80.95 14.12 -16.67
C HIS A 404 -79.57 13.75 -16.12
N LEU A 405 -78.69 14.74 -15.96
CA LEU A 405 -77.36 14.59 -15.38
C LEU A 405 -77.25 15.28 -14.02
N ALA A 406 -76.62 14.59 -13.07
CA ALA A 406 -76.15 15.18 -11.83
C ALA A 406 -74.63 15.33 -11.88
N ILE A 407 -74.14 16.52 -12.19
CA ILE A 407 -72.70 16.78 -12.28
C ILE A 407 -72.16 17.10 -10.89
N THR A 408 -71.47 16.12 -10.29
CA THR A 408 -70.82 16.24 -8.97
C THR A 408 -69.30 16.35 -9.06
N ALA A 409 -68.77 16.42 -10.28
CA ALA A 409 -67.35 16.55 -10.58
C ALA A 409 -66.77 17.87 -10.05
N ASP A 410 -65.61 17.77 -9.41
CA ASP A 410 -64.77 18.94 -9.09
C ASP A 410 -64.21 19.53 -10.40
N PRO A 411 -64.31 20.85 -10.64
CA PRO A 411 -63.74 21.47 -11.83
C PRO A 411 -62.20 21.51 -11.83
N ALA A 412 -61.54 21.41 -10.67
CA ALA A 412 -60.08 21.59 -10.56
C ALA A 412 -59.26 20.57 -11.38
N PRO A 413 -59.55 19.25 -11.37
CA PRO A 413 -58.87 18.28 -12.24
C PRO A 413 -59.03 18.56 -13.74
N ALA A 414 -60.16 19.12 -14.15
CA ALA A 414 -60.43 19.46 -15.54
C ALA A 414 -59.68 20.73 -15.98
N ALA A 415 -59.52 21.71 -15.09
CA ALA A 415 -58.81 22.96 -15.37
C ALA A 415 -57.33 22.73 -15.76
N ILE A 416 -56.68 21.69 -15.22
CA ILE A 416 -55.29 21.32 -15.59
C ILE A 416 -55.18 21.00 -17.09
N LEU A 417 -56.25 20.46 -17.68
CA LEU A 417 -56.27 20.06 -19.09
C LEU A 417 -56.35 21.25 -20.04
N ASP A 418 -56.81 22.42 -19.59
CA ASP A 418 -57.03 23.59 -20.46
C ASP A 418 -55.75 24.14 -21.10
N HIS A 419 -54.58 23.84 -20.53
CA HIS A 419 -53.27 24.23 -21.07
C HIS A 419 -52.73 23.29 -22.15
N HIS A 420 -53.40 22.16 -22.40
CA HIS A 420 -52.92 21.18 -23.37
C HIS A 420 -53.29 21.58 -24.81
N PRO A 421 -52.43 21.35 -25.83
CA PRO A 421 -52.75 21.69 -27.23
C PRO A 421 -54.04 21.05 -27.76
N LYS A 422 -54.40 19.86 -27.25
CA LYS A 422 -55.65 19.15 -27.60
C LYS A 422 -56.86 19.52 -26.72
N ALA A 423 -56.75 20.50 -25.81
CA ALA A 423 -57.82 20.83 -24.86
C ALA A 423 -59.15 21.15 -25.53
N GLY A 424 -59.14 21.92 -26.63
CA GLY A 424 -60.36 22.23 -27.39
C GLY A 424 -61.06 20.99 -27.94
N ALA A 425 -60.31 20.05 -28.51
CA ALA A 425 -60.84 18.78 -29.01
C ALA A 425 -61.43 17.92 -27.88
N TRP A 426 -60.76 17.87 -26.73
CA TRP A 426 -61.26 17.15 -25.57
C TRP A 426 -62.51 17.79 -24.96
N ARG A 427 -62.61 19.13 -24.94
CA ARG A 427 -63.84 19.82 -24.51
C ARG A 427 -65.01 19.48 -25.42
N ARG A 428 -64.81 19.52 -26.74
CA ARG A 428 -65.86 19.12 -27.71
C ARG A 428 -66.31 17.67 -27.47
N LYS A 429 -65.36 16.75 -27.31
CA LYS A 429 -65.65 15.33 -27.05
C LYS A 429 -66.32 15.09 -25.69
N ALA A 430 -65.93 15.83 -24.66
CA ALA A 430 -66.57 15.78 -23.34
C ALA A 430 -68.01 16.28 -23.40
N TRP A 431 -68.27 17.34 -24.17
CA TRP A 431 -69.63 17.84 -24.39
C TRP A 431 -70.51 16.82 -25.12
N ASP A 432 -70.01 16.23 -26.20
CA ASP A 432 -70.73 15.17 -26.92
C ASP A 432 -71.00 13.95 -26.03
N ALA A 433 -70.05 13.59 -25.16
CA ALA A 433 -70.22 12.52 -24.19
C ALA A 433 -71.32 12.85 -23.17
N LEU A 434 -71.30 14.05 -22.59
CA LEU A 434 -72.34 14.50 -21.64
C LEU A 434 -73.72 14.52 -22.30
N ARG A 435 -73.83 15.04 -23.53
CA ARG A 435 -75.10 15.01 -24.29
C ARG A 435 -75.57 13.60 -24.60
N THR A 436 -74.65 12.68 -24.86
CA THR A 436 -75.00 11.27 -25.07
C THR A 436 -75.53 10.63 -23.79
N LEU A 437 -74.91 10.92 -22.64
CA LEU A 437 -75.39 10.46 -21.34
C LEU A 437 -76.77 11.04 -20.99
N ASP A 438 -76.99 12.33 -21.26
CA ASP A 438 -78.28 12.99 -21.00
C ASP A 438 -79.39 12.44 -21.92
N ALA A 439 -79.11 12.25 -23.21
CA ALA A 439 -80.05 11.66 -24.16
C ALA A 439 -80.39 10.20 -23.79
N TYR A 440 -79.39 9.43 -23.37
CA TYR A 440 -79.59 8.07 -22.87
C TYR A 440 -80.52 8.06 -21.65
N ALA A 441 -80.21 8.88 -20.64
CA ALA A 441 -80.96 8.96 -19.41
C ALA A 441 -82.41 9.45 -19.67
N CYS A 442 -82.58 10.43 -20.54
CA CYS A 442 -83.89 10.92 -20.98
C CYS A 442 -84.71 9.81 -21.66
N ALA A 443 -84.14 9.13 -22.66
CA ALA A 443 -84.82 8.08 -23.42
C ALA A 443 -85.23 6.90 -22.52
N ARG A 444 -84.32 6.46 -21.64
CA ARG A 444 -84.59 5.37 -20.71
C ARG A 444 -85.65 5.77 -19.67
N THR A 445 -85.51 6.94 -19.05
CA THR A 445 -86.44 7.41 -18.01
C THR A 445 -87.84 7.63 -18.57
N THR A 446 -87.96 8.18 -19.79
CA THR A 446 -89.27 8.38 -20.45
C THR A 446 -90.04 7.06 -20.62
N LEU A 447 -89.34 5.98 -21.00
CA LEU A 447 -89.97 4.66 -21.13
C LEU A 447 -90.32 4.06 -19.77
N LEU A 448 -89.43 4.17 -18.78
CA LEU A 448 -89.68 3.70 -17.43
C LEU A 448 -90.87 4.42 -16.76
N ASP A 449 -90.96 5.75 -16.90
CA ASP A 449 -92.07 6.56 -16.39
C ASP A 449 -93.41 6.20 -17.07
N ALA A 450 -93.36 5.78 -18.34
CA ALA A 450 -94.51 5.25 -19.08
C ALA A 450 -94.83 3.77 -18.74
N GLY A 451 -94.05 3.14 -17.86
CA GLY A 451 -94.20 1.72 -17.49
C GLY A 451 -93.83 0.73 -18.59
N GLN A 452 -93.02 1.16 -19.57
CA GLN A 452 -92.56 0.36 -20.70
C GLN A 452 -91.14 -0.17 -20.45
N ASP A 453 -90.84 -1.36 -20.96
CA ASP A 453 -89.48 -1.91 -20.94
C ASP A 453 -88.58 -1.13 -21.92
N PRO A 454 -87.46 -0.52 -21.45
CA PRO A 454 -86.51 0.17 -22.33
C PRO A 454 -85.88 -0.71 -23.40
N GLY A 455 -85.88 -2.03 -23.20
CA GLY A 455 -85.35 -3.01 -24.15
C GLY A 455 -83.82 -3.01 -24.26
N PRO A 456 -83.27 -3.88 -25.14
CA PRO A 456 -81.83 -4.14 -25.21
C PRO A 456 -81.00 -2.96 -25.77
N GLU A 457 -81.64 -2.04 -26.50
CA GLU A 457 -80.97 -0.86 -27.08
C GLU A 457 -80.66 0.22 -26.03
N LEU A 458 -81.39 0.22 -24.92
CA LEU A 458 -81.22 1.16 -23.81
C LEU A 458 -80.73 0.45 -22.54
N SER A 459 -80.24 -0.79 -22.61
CA SER A 459 -79.81 -1.57 -21.44
C SER A 459 -78.69 -0.90 -20.64
N ASP A 460 -77.81 -0.18 -21.31
CA ASP A 460 -76.76 0.65 -20.74
C ASP A 460 -76.33 1.72 -21.78
N VAL A 461 -75.51 2.68 -21.35
CA VAL A 461 -74.96 3.74 -22.22
C VAL A 461 -74.17 3.18 -23.41
N LEU A 462 -73.49 2.04 -23.26
CA LEU A 462 -72.70 1.43 -24.33
C LEU A 462 -73.61 0.86 -25.44
N ALA A 463 -74.71 0.20 -25.06
CA ALA A 463 -75.75 -0.26 -25.97
C ALA A 463 -76.38 0.92 -26.73
N PHE A 464 -76.74 1.98 -26.02
CA PHE A 464 -77.28 3.19 -26.63
C PHE A 464 -76.31 3.82 -27.63
N ALA A 465 -75.03 3.96 -27.25
CA ALA A 465 -74.01 4.50 -28.14
C ALA A 465 -73.75 3.63 -29.39
N ARG A 466 -74.10 2.33 -29.39
CA ARG A 466 -73.99 1.46 -30.57
C ARG A 466 -75.14 1.68 -31.55
N THR A 467 -76.34 1.96 -31.06
CA THR A 467 -77.54 2.10 -31.88
C THR A 467 -77.46 3.22 -32.90
N GLY A 468 -76.77 4.32 -32.58
CA GLY A 468 -76.78 5.51 -33.43
C GLY A 468 -78.10 6.28 -33.42
N GLN A 469 -78.96 5.99 -32.43
CA GLN A 469 -80.21 6.70 -32.19
C GLN A 469 -79.98 8.21 -31.93
N PRO A 470 -81.01 9.06 -32.06
CA PRO A 470 -80.94 10.48 -31.69
C PRO A 470 -80.21 10.72 -30.37
N GLY A 471 -79.13 11.51 -30.40
CA GLY A 471 -78.32 11.82 -29.22
C GLY A 471 -77.13 10.88 -28.95
N SER A 472 -76.96 9.79 -29.71
CA SER A 472 -75.75 8.95 -29.70
C SER A 472 -74.58 9.65 -30.43
N LEU A 473 -73.96 10.66 -29.82
CA LEU A 473 -72.94 11.51 -30.45
C LEU A 473 -71.52 10.92 -30.37
N ILE A 474 -71.27 10.00 -29.45
CA ILE A 474 -69.95 9.39 -29.25
C ILE A 474 -69.88 7.94 -29.73
N SER A 475 -68.65 7.45 -29.94
CA SER A 475 -68.39 6.06 -30.29
C SER A 475 -68.54 5.13 -29.09
N ALA A 476 -69.11 3.95 -29.28
CA ALA A 476 -69.15 2.91 -28.24
C ALA A 476 -67.74 2.48 -27.78
N ASN A 477 -66.72 2.58 -28.63
CA ASN A 477 -65.36 2.11 -28.33
C ASN A 477 -64.62 2.96 -27.29
N ILE A 478 -65.14 4.13 -26.95
CA ILE A 478 -64.55 5.00 -25.92
C ILE A 478 -65.25 4.86 -24.57
N ILE A 479 -66.33 4.07 -24.48
CA ILE A 479 -67.08 3.81 -23.25
C ILE A 479 -66.60 2.50 -22.64
N ALA A 480 -66.25 2.52 -21.36
CA ALA A 480 -66.01 1.35 -20.55
C ALA A 480 -67.01 1.35 -19.39
N LEU A 481 -67.80 0.29 -19.25
CA LEU A 481 -68.81 0.17 -18.18
C LEU A 481 -68.21 -0.26 -16.83
N ALA A 482 -66.96 -0.72 -16.83
CA ALA A 482 -66.26 -1.13 -15.63
C ALA A 482 -64.76 -0.80 -15.72
N GLU A 483 -64.16 -0.58 -14.56
CA GLU A 483 -62.71 -0.52 -14.38
C GLU A 483 -62.10 -1.92 -14.33
N SER A 484 -60.77 -2.02 -14.50
CA SER A 484 -60.06 -3.30 -14.36
C SER A 484 -60.24 -3.93 -12.97
N GLU A 485 -60.17 -5.27 -12.89
CA GLU A 485 -60.24 -6.02 -11.63
C GLU A 485 -59.19 -5.56 -10.62
N THR A 486 -57.97 -5.23 -11.09
CA THR A 486 -56.88 -4.69 -10.27
C THR A 486 -57.21 -3.34 -9.64
N VAL A 487 -57.92 -2.46 -10.36
CA VAL A 487 -58.37 -1.15 -9.83
C VAL A 487 -59.51 -1.34 -8.84
N THR A 488 -60.41 -2.29 -9.13
CA THR A 488 -61.62 -2.53 -8.33
C THR A 488 -61.29 -3.22 -7.00
N THR A 489 -60.29 -4.11 -6.97
CA THR A 489 -59.87 -4.85 -5.76
C THR A 489 -58.92 -4.05 -4.86
N ASN A 490 -58.22 -3.05 -5.40
CA ASN A 490 -57.31 -2.22 -4.62
C ASN A 490 -58.04 -1.01 -4.02
N GLU A 491 -58.19 -0.99 -2.71
CA GLU A 491 -58.96 0.03 -1.99
C GLU A 491 -58.49 1.47 -2.29
N ARG A 492 -57.18 1.71 -2.42
CA ARG A 492 -56.65 3.04 -2.77
C ARG A 492 -57.09 3.48 -4.17
N LEU A 493 -57.00 2.57 -5.15
CA LEU A 493 -57.36 2.87 -6.54
C LEU A 493 -58.88 3.01 -6.68
N ARG A 494 -59.64 2.21 -5.93
CA ARG A 494 -61.09 2.27 -5.84
C ARG A 494 -61.58 3.58 -5.22
N GLN A 495 -60.94 4.04 -4.14
CA GLN A 495 -61.24 5.33 -3.51
C GLN A 495 -61.06 6.51 -4.47
N ALA A 496 -60.06 6.46 -5.36
CA ALA A 496 -59.85 7.50 -6.37
C ALA A 496 -60.98 7.60 -7.40
N ARG A 497 -61.80 6.55 -7.59
CA ARG A 497 -63.02 6.56 -8.41
C ARG A 497 -64.30 6.68 -7.59
N THR A 498 -64.20 6.95 -6.29
CA THR A 498 -65.38 7.14 -5.45
C THR A 498 -65.70 8.63 -5.43
N PHE A 499 -66.90 9.04 -5.86
CA PHE A 499 -67.32 10.44 -5.99
C PHE A 499 -68.65 10.70 -5.30
N ARG A 500 -69.04 11.98 -5.19
CA ARG A 500 -70.27 12.38 -4.47
C ARG A 500 -71.52 12.00 -5.27
N VAL A 501 -72.54 11.53 -4.57
CA VAL A 501 -73.90 11.27 -5.08
C VAL A 501 -74.93 11.80 -4.07
N ASP A 502 -76.20 11.89 -4.47
CA ASP A 502 -77.28 12.22 -3.55
C ASP A 502 -77.42 11.11 -2.48
N PRO A 503 -77.65 11.43 -1.20
CA PRO A 503 -77.93 10.45 -0.16
C PRO A 503 -79.08 9.49 -0.46
N ARG A 504 -80.02 9.87 -1.35
CA ARG A 504 -81.10 8.99 -1.86
C ARG A 504 -80.57 7.85 -2.74
N THR A 505 -79.47 8.07 -3.47
CA THR A 505 -78.81 7.05 -4.29
C THR A 505 -77.95 6.13 -3.40
N ASN A 506 -77.16 6.73 -2.51
CA ASN A 506 -76.33 6.01 -1.53
C ASN A 506 -76.29 6.77 -0.20
N PRO A 507 -76.73 6.18 0.93
CA PRO A 507 -76.77 6.86 2.23
C PRO A 507 -75.42 7.43 2.71
N ALA A 508 -74.30 6.88 2.22
CA ALA A 508 -72.96 7.40 2.52
C ALA A 508 -72.63 8.73 1.80
N GLY A 509 -73.49 9.19 0.87
CA GLY A 509 -73.30 10.40 0.06
C GLY A 509 -72.19 10.29 -0.98
N ARG A 510 -71.62 9.09 -1.17
CA ARG A 510 -70.58 8.81 -2.17
C ARG A 510 -70.76 7.39 -2.71
N ASP A 511 -70.40 7.18 -3.98
CA ASP A 511 -70.43 5.86 -4.62
C ASP A 511 -69.23 5.67 -5.57
N TYR A 512 -69.02 4.45 -6.03
CA TYR A 512 -67.93 4.03 -6.91
C TYR A 512 -68.32 4.16 -8.40
N PHE A 513 -67.54 4.93 -9.15
CA PHE A 513 -67.77 5.24 -10.56
C PHE A 513 -66.81 4.42 -11.42
N GLY A 514 -67.12 3.14 -11.58
CA GLY A 514 -66.35 2.22 -12.43
C GLY A 514 -66.53 2.50 -13.93
N ALA A 515 -67.66 3.07 -14.34
CA ALA A 515 -67.91 3.41 -15.72
C ALA A 515 -67.20 4.72 -16.10
N HIS A 516 -66.59 4.74 -17.28
CA HIS A 516 -65.87 5.91 -17.77
C HIS A 516 -65.83 6.01 -19.30
N ILE A 517 -65.60 7.23 -19.78
CA ILE A 517 -65.46 7.58 -21.18
C ILE A 517 -64.06 8.13 -21.40
N ALA A 518 -63.31 7.50 -22.31
CA ALA A 518 -61.97 7.95 -22.68
C ALA A 518 -62.04 9.08 -23.72
N LEU A 519 -61.66 10.29 -23.31
CA LEU A 519 -61.55 11.44 -24.23
C LEU A 519 -60.28 11.34 -25.08
N GLU A 520 -59.24 10.70 -24.54
CA GLU A 520 -58.00 10.32 -25.21
C GLU A 520 -57.54 8.96 -24.67
N ARG A 521 -57.11 8.06 -25.56
CA ARG A 521 -56.83 6.66 -25.21
C ARG A 521 -55.34 6.36 -25.11
N PHE A 522 -54.52 7.00 -25.92
CA PHE A 522 -53.14 6.56 -26.16
C PHE A 522 -52.10 7.55 -25.65
N LYS A 523 -52.45 8.84 -25.52
CA LYS A 523 -51.51 9.89 -25.14
C LYS A 523 -51.81 10.46 -23.75
N SER A 524 -50.79 10.51 -22.89
CA SER A 524 -50.84 11.23 -21.61
C SER A 524 -51.19 12.70 -21.85
N PRO A 525 -52.02 13.36 -21.03
CA PRO A 525 -52.62 12.93 -19.76
C PRO A 525 -53.83 11.96 -19.86
N ALA A 526 -54.18 11.50 -21.06
CA ALA A 526 -55.26 10.54 -21.35
C ALA A 526 -56.56 10.84 -20.58
N PRO A 527 -57.15 12.04 -20.74
CA PRO A 527 -58.31 12.46 -19.97
C PRO A 527 -59.51 11.53 -20.09
N ARG A 528 -60.22 11.38 -18.96
CA ARG A 528 -61.39 10.52 -18.82
C ARG A 528 -62.51 11.25 -18.09
N LEU A 529 -63.75 10.87 -18.43
CA LEU A 529 -64.96 11.25 -17.72
C LEU A 529 -65.50 10.01 -16.99
N HIS A 530 -65.64 10.05 -15.67
CA HIS A 530 -66.25 8.97 -14.89
C HIS A 530 -67.71 9.27 -14.58
N PHE A 531 -68.56 8.27 -14.78
CA PHE A 531 -69.99 8.38 -14.56
C PHE A 531 -70.55 7.17 -13.81
N LEU A 532 -71.72 7.35 -13.20
CA LEU A 532 -72.51 6.32 -12.54
C LEU A 532 -73.93 6.40 -13.08
N ASP A 533 -74.42 5.29 -13.60
CA ASP A 533 -75.78 5.15 -14.10
C ASP A 533 -76.72 4.77 -12.94
N ASP A 534 -77.59 5.70 -12.55
CA ASP A 534 -78.62 5.51 -11.53
C ASP A 534 -80.02 5.70 -12.12
N THR A 535 -80.17 5.51 -13.44
CA THR A 535 -81.42 5.72 -14.17
C THR A 535 -82.54 4.80 -13.68
N ASP A 536 -82.22 3.58 -13.24
CA ASP A 536 -83.19 2.62 -12.70
C ASP A 536 -83.83 3.05 -11.36
N ARG A 537 -83.19 3.96 -10.61
CA ARG A 537 -83.68 4.41 -9.29
C ARG A 537 -84.12 5.86 -9.30
N THR A 538 -83.28 6.74 -9.84
CA THR A 538 -83.47 8.20 -9.79
C THR A 538 -83.67 8.83 -11.16
N GLY A 539 -83.62 8.04 -12.25
CA GLY A 539 -83.71 8.57 -13.62
C GLY A 539 -82.50 9.43 -14.03
N THR A 540 -81.41 9.39 -13.24
CA THR A 540 -80.29 10.32 -13.36
C THR A 540 -78.98 9.58 -13.60
N VAL A 541 -78.11 10.15 -14.43
CA VAL A 541 -76.71 9.73 -14.54
C VAL A 541 -75.83 10.73 -13.80
N TYR A 542 -75.02 10.25 -12.86
CA TYR A 542 -74.06 11.09 -12.15
C TYR A 542 -72.76 11.20 -12.94
N VAL A 543 -72.18 12.40 -13.00
CA VAL A 543 -70.84 12.64 -13.55
C VAL A 543 -69.93 13.08 -12.42
N GLY A 544 -69.08 12.17 -11.96
CA GLY A 544 -68.29 12.32 -10.74
C GLY A 544 -66.88 12.87 -10.96
N TYR A 545 -66.34 12.76 -12.17
CA TYR A 545 -64.99 13.24 -12.48
C TYR A 545 -64.82 13.52 -13.96
N LEU A 546 -64.08 14.60 -14.25
CA LEU A 546 -63.56 14.93 -15.56
C LEU A 546 -62.13 15.45 -15.36
N GLY A 547 -61.14 14.78 -15.94
CA GLY A 547 -59.74 15.15 -15.70
C GLY A 547 -58.76 14.16 -16.32
N ALA A 548 -57.48 14.35 -16.02
CA ALA A 548 -56.42 13.41 -16.40
C ALA A 548 -56.72 11.99 -15.90
N HIS A 549 -56.06 10.99 -16.51
CA HIS A 549 -56.21 9.60 -16.10
C HIS A 549 -55.92 9.42 -14.60
N LEU A 550 -56.89 8.88 -13.86
CA LEU A 550 -56.74 8.59 -12.43
C LEU A 550 -55.66 7.52 -12.18
N PRO A 551 -55.00 7.50 -11.01
CA PRO A 551 -53.89 6.57 -10.73
C PRO A 551 -54.23 5.10 -11.03
N THR A 552 -53.26 4.36 -11.56
CA THR A 552 -53.36 2.91 -11.84
C THR A 552 -52.21 2.16 -11.15
N SER A 553 -52.23 0.83 -11.16
CA SER A 553 -51.14 0.02 -10.58
C SER A 553 -49.75 0.27 -11.21
N LYS A 554 -49.68 0.91 -12.38
CA LYS A 554 -48.44 1.26 -13.09
C LYS A 554 -47.97 2.71 -12.87
N THR A 555 -48.73 3.51 -12.11
CA THR A 555 -48.44 4.91 -11.83
C THR A 555 -48.43 5.10 -10.32
N ASN A 556 -47.24 5.27 -9.74
CA ASN A 556 -47.06 5.49 -8.31
C ASN A 556 -47.63 6.84 -7.89
#